data_AF-A0AAU9NA99-F1
#
_entry.id   AF-A0AAU9NA99-F1
#
_cell.length_a   1.000
_cell.length_b   1.000
_cell.length_c   1.000
_cell.angle_alpha   90.00
_cell.angle_beta   90.00
_cell.angle_gamma   90.00
#
_symmetry.space_group_name_H-M   'P 1'
#
loop_
_entity.id
_entity.type
_entity.pdbx_description
1 polymer ?
#
loop_
_entity_poly.entity_id
_entity_poly.type
_entity_poly.pdbx_seq_one_letter_code
_entity_poly.pdbx_strand_id
1 'polypeptide(L)'
;MDNGDGIAVGWLGHPIFRDKEGRELFVRRMPTFFETFPVILVDDDGIVRADVPFRRVESKYSVEQVGVTVEFYGGELNGVSYSDLVTVKKYARHAQLGGNFELDRATLKSDGVFRSSLRGKIC
;
A
#
# COMPACT_ATOMS: atom_id res chain seq x y z
N MET A 1 -11.08 7.85 -13.69
CA MET A 1 -10.33 7.64 -12.44
C MET A 1 -9.91 8.99 -11.92
N ASP A 2 -9.27 9.85 -12.71
CA ASP A 2 -8.68 11.13 -12.28
C ASP A 2 -9.54 12.04 -11.38
N ASN A 3 -10.84 12.24 -11.65
CA ASN A 3 -11.76 12.97 -10.74
C ASN A 3 -12.05 12.23 -9.40
N GLY A 4 -11.71 10.96 -9.37
CA GLY A 4 -11.72 10.04 -8.24
C GLY A 4 -10.39 10.06 -7.50
N ASP A 5 -9.43 9.24 -7.92
CA ASP A 5 -8.15 9.05 -7.24
C ASP A 5 -7.13 10.18 -7.48
N GLY A 6 -7.17 10.85 -8.63
CA GLY A 6 -6.28 11.96 -8.98
C GLY A 6 -5.51 11.75 -10.28
N ILE A 7 -4.79 12.77 -10.73
CA ILE A 7 -3.92 12.69 -11.92
C ILE A 7 -2.57 12.10 -11.51
N ALA A 8 -2.13 11.04 -12.18
CA ALA A 8 -0.80 10.46 -11.92
C ALA A 8 0.32 11.40 -12.39
N VAL A 9 1.20 11.76 -11.46
CA VAL A 9 2.34 12.67 -11.68
C VAL A 9 3.62 11.88 -11.91
N GLY A 10 3.88 10.88 -11.06
CA GLY A 10 5.13 10.14 -11.08
C GLY A 10 5.03 8.78 -10.38
N TRP A 11 5.95 7.87 -10.74
CA TRP A 11 6.10 6.60 -10.06
C TRP A 11 7.04 6.76 -8.86
N LEU A 12 6.55 6.44 -7.67
CA LEU A 12 7.32 6.61 -6.42
C LEU A 12 8.41 5.56 -6.26
N GLY A 13 8.30 4.43 -6.95
CA GLY A 13 9.22 3.30 -6.85
C GLY A 13 8.53 2.01 -6.40
N HIS A 14 9.29 0.92 -6.41
CA HIS A 14 8.85 -0.38 -5.92
C HIS A 14 9.13 -0.50 -4.41
N PRO A 15 8.09 -0.57 -3.56
CA PRO A 15 8.28 -0.75 -2.12
C PRO A 15 8.59 -2.21 -1.80
N ILE A 16 9.69 -2.45 -1.11
CA ILE A 16 10.06 -3.73 -0.51
C ILE A 16 9.87 -3.59 1.00
N PHE A 17 9.01 -4.42 1.59
CA PHE A 17 8.82 -4.46 3.03
C PHE A 17 9.73 -5.52 3.63
N ARG A 18 10.36 -5.23 4.75
CA ARG A 18 11.18 -6.19 5.48
C ARG A 18 10.84 -6.20 6.96
N ASP A 19 10.87 -7.36 7.60
CA ASP A 19 10.80 -7.45 9.05
C ASP A 19 12.17 -7.18 9.71
N LYS A 20 12.22 -7.22 11.05
CA LYS A 20 13.48 -7.09 11.82
C LYS A 20 14.51 -8.17 11.51
N GLU A 21 14.08 -9.33 11.02
CA GLU A 21 14.95 -10.46 10.66
C GLU A 21 15.45 -10.32 9.20
N GLY A 22 15.01 -9.28 8.47
CA GLY A 22 15.39 -9.00 7.10
C GLY A 22 14.61 -9.81 6.05
N ARG A 23 13.57 -10.55 6.46
CA ARG A 23 12.72 -11.30 5.52
C ARG A 23 11.86 -10.33 4.73
N GLU A 24 11.76 -10.59 3.43
CA GLU A 24 10.90 -9.82 2.55
C GLU A 24 9.43 -10.17 2.79
N LEU A 25 8.60 -9.13 2.87
CA LEU A 25 7.18 -9.27 3.10
C LEU A 25 6.40 -8.68 1.93
N PHE A 26 5.35 -9.39 1.53
CA PHE A 26 4.46 -9.03 0.45
C PHE A 26 3.11 -8.57 0.98
N VAL A 27 2.63 -7.44 0.48
CA VAL A 27 1.29 -6.94 0.83
C VAL A 27 0.24 -7.70 0.01
N ARG A 28 -0.77 -8.25 0.69
CA ARG A 28 -1.90 -8.91 0.02
C ARG A 28 -2.73 -7.88 -0.76
N ARG A 29 -2.87 -8.10 -2.08
CA ARG A 29 -3.65 -7.24 -2.97
C ARG A 29 -5.14 -7.31 -2.67
N MET A 30 -5.82 -6.17 -2.85
CA MET A 30 -7.27 -6.10 -2.75
C MET A 30 -7.93 -6.81 -3.94
N PRO A 31 -8.78 -7.82 -3.72
CA PRO A 31 -9.55 -8.44 -4.79
C PRO A 31 -10.63 -7.47 -5.32
N THR A 32 -11.06 -7.67 -6.56
CA THR A 32 -11.97 -6.76 -7.28
C THR A 32 -13.37 -6.61 -6.67
N PHE A 33 -13.82 -7.57 -5.86
CA PHE A 33 -15.16 -7.55 -5.23
C PHE A 33 -15.25 -6.63 -4.01
N PHE A 34 -14.12 -6.32 -3.36
CA PHE A 34 -14.11 -5.60 -2.09
C PHE A 34 -13.99 -4.09 -2.27
N GLU A 35 -14.80 -3.33 -1.53
CA GLU A 35 -14.65 -1.88 -1.41
C GLU A 35 -13.59 -1.48 -0.37
N THR A 36 -13.41 -2.31 0.67
CA THR A 36 -12.39 -2.13 1.70
C THR A 36 -11.70 -3.47 2.00
N PHE A 37 -10.40 -3.43 2.26
CA PHE A 37 -9.60 -4.64 2.46
C PHE A 37 -8.52 -4.45 3.53
N PRO A 38 -8.35 -5.38 4.48
CA PRO A 38 -7.38 -5.24 5.55
C PRO A 38 -5.95 -5.34 5.05
N VAL A 39 -5.05 -4.59 5.68
CA VAL A 39 -3.62 -4.62 5.35
C VAL A 39 -2.98 -5.83 6.02
N ILE A 40 -2.56 -6.78 5.20
CA ILE A 40 -1.92 -8.02 5.61
C ILE A 40 -0.62 -8.16 4.84
N LEU A 41 0.47 -8.42 5.55
CA LEU A 41 1.79 -8.70 5.03
C LEU A 41 2.10 -10.19 5.24
N VAL A 42 2.43 -10.86 4.14
CA VAL A 42 2.75 -12.28 4.10
C VAL A 42 4.19 -12.49 3.66
N ASP A 43 4.78 -13.58 4.12
CA ASP A 43 6.08 -14.08 3.65
C ASP A 43 5.95 -14.74 2.27
N ASP A 44 7.06 -15.19 1.69
CA ASP A 44 7.08 -15.95 0.42
C ASP A 44 6.25 -17.25 0.51
N ASP A 45 6.27 -17.91 1.68
CA ASP A 45 5.46 -19.10 1.99
C ASP A 45 3.96 -18.80 2.20
N GLY A 46 3.54 -17.54 2.08
CA GLY A 46 2.15 -17.11 2.32
C GLY A 46 1.76 -17.05 3.81
N ILE A 47 2.72 -17.20 4.73
CA ILE A 47 2.50 -17.08 6.17
C ILE A 47 2.33 -15.61 6.55
N VAL A 48 1.31 -15.29 7.34
CA VAL A 48 1.10 -13.92 7.84
C VAL A 48 2.17 -13.55 8.85
N ARG A 49 2.88 -12.46 8.58
CA ARG A 49 3.97 -11.95 9.43
C ARG A 49 3.65 -10.61 10.06
N ALA A 50 2.91 -9.76 9.38
CA ALA A 50 2.47 -8.48 9.93
C ALA A 50 1.09 -8.07 9.44
N ASP A 51 0.40 -7.27 10.24
CA ASP A 51 -0.91 -6.70 9.90
C ASP A 51 -1.09 -5.29 10.52
N VAL A 52 -2.08 -4.56 10.02
CA VAL A 52 -2.58 -3.36 10.68
C VAL A 52 -3.85 -3.73 11.46
N PRO A 53 -3.75 -3.92 12.79
CA PRO A 53 -4.85 -4.47 13.57
C PRO A 53 -6.01 -3.48 13.67
N PHE A 54 -7.23 -3.99 13.54
CA PHE A 54 -8.44 -3.21 13.83
C PHE A 54 -8.58 -2.97 15.33
N ARG A 55 -8.42 -4.03 16.16
CA ARG A 55 -8.42 -3.94 17.62
C ARG A 55 -7.00 -4.09 18.15
N ARG A 56 -6.47 -3.04 18.79
CA ARG A 56 -5.08 -3.00 19.26
C ARG A 56 -4.79 -3.87 20.49
N VAL A 57 -5.81 -4.20 21.28
CA VAL A 57 -5.66 -4.86 22.60
C VAL A 57 -5.11 -6.30 22.48
N GLU A 58 -5.38 -7.00 21.38
CA GLU A 58 -4.99 -8.40 21.18
C GLU A 58 -4.05 -8.58 19.98
N SER A 59 -3.43 -7.51 19.50
CA SER A 59 -2.56 -7.57 18.33
C SER A 59 -1.22 -8.24 18.66
N LYS A 60 -0.89 -9.28 17.90
CA LYS A 60 0.38 -10.03 17.95
C LYS A 60 1.26 -9.79 16.72
N TYR A 61 0.67 -9.35 15.62
CA TYR A 61 1.32 -9.15 14.33
C TYR A 61 1.35 -7.67 13.92
N SER A 62 1.14 -6.74 14.87
CA SER A 62 1.21 -5.31 14.57
C SER A 62 2.55 -4.97 13.93
N VAL A 63 2.51 -4.16 12.87
CA VAL A 63 3.70 -3.54 12.22
C VAL A 63 4.71 -2.99 13.25
N GLU A 64 4.21 -2.49 14.38
CA GLU A 64 5.00 -1.89 15.46
C GLU A 64 5.78 -2.94 16.27
N GLN A 65 5.14 -4.08 16.55
CA GLN A 65 5.76 -5.18 17.29
C GLN A 65 6.79 -5.91 16.42
N VAL A 66 6.41 -6.18 15.16
CA VAL A 66 7.24 -6.88 14.18
C VAL A 66 8.40 -5.97 13.71
N GLY A 67 8.20 -4.65 13.72
CA GLY A 67 9.17 -3.64 13.28
C GLY A 67 9.47 -3.71 11.79
N VAL A 68 8.41 -3.63 10.99
CA VAL A 68 8.54 -3.65 9.53
C VAL A 68 9.12 -2.33 9.04
N THR A 69 10.10 -2.41 8.15
CA THR A 69 10.65 -1.27 7.41
C THR A 69 10.20 -1.35 5.95
N VAL A 70 10.23 -0.22 5.25
CA VAL A 70 10.00 -0.15 3.81
C VAL A 70 11.19 0.49 3.12
N GLU A 71 11.64 -0.12 2.03
CA GLU A 71 12.73 0.37 1.19
C GLU A 71 12.23 0.50 -0.25
N PHE A 72 12.55 1.60 -0.92
CA PHE A 72 12.10 1.86 -2.28
C PHE A 72 13.21 1.64 -3.31
N TYR A 73 12.86 0.95 -4.39
CA TYR A 73 13.74 0.71 -5.54
C TYR A 73 13.15 1.31 -6.81
N GLY A 74 13.95 2.14 -7.49
CA GLY A 74 13.52 2.89 -8.66
C GLY A 74 12.51 4.01 -8.34
N GLY A 75 12.06 4.71 -9.38
CA GLY A 75 11.14 5.83 -9.23
C GLY A 75 11.76 7.02 -8.50
N GLU A 76 10.90 7.89 -7.98
CA GLU A 76 11.30 9.12 -7.29
C GLU A 76 11.96 8.86 -5.93
N LEU A 77 11.51 7.85 -5.19
CA LEU A 77 12.02 7.53 -3.85
C LEU A 77 13.14 6.48 -3.87
N ASN A 78 13.88 6.35 -4.97
CA ASN A 78 14.91 5.33 -5.12
C ASN A 78 15.98 5.39 -4.02
N GLY A 79 16.22 4.27 -3.34
CA GLY A 79 17.22 4.15 -2.27
C GLY A 79 16.79 4.74 -0.93
N VAL A 80 15.53 5.20 -0.80
CA VAL A 80 15.00 5.73 0.46
C VAL A 80 14.39 4.61 1.28
N SER A 81 14.82 4.50 2.54
CA SER A 81 14.26 3.58 3.52
C SER A 81 13.52 4.34 4.61
N TYR A 82 12.32 3.87 4.98
CA TYR A 82 11.55 4.39 6.10
C TYR A 82 11.36 3.31 7.17
N SER A 83 11.56 3.71 8.42
CA SER A 83 11.27 2.93 9.63
C SER A 83 10.12 3.52 10.45
N ASP A 84 9.64 4.71 10.10
CA ASP A 84 8.56 5.37 10.82
C ASP A 84 7.23 4.66 10.58
N LEU A 85 6.54 4.31 11.68
CA LEU A 85 5.35 3.48 11.67
C LEU A 85 4.20 4.09 10.86
N VAL A 86 4.07 5.42 10.86
CA VAL A 86 2.99 6.11 10.13
C VAL A 86 3.25 6.01 8.64
N THR A 87 4.49 6.24 8.22
CA THR A 87 4.90 6.15 6.81
C THR A 87 4.82 4.72 6.27
N VAL A 88 5.30 3.72 7.02
CA VAL A 88 5.23 2.30 6.64
C VAL A 88 3.77 1.88 6.46
N LYS A 89 2.88 2.20 7.40
CA LYS A 89 1.44 1.89 7.29
C LYS A 89 0.77 2.62 6.13
N LYS A 90 1.21 3.84 5.79
CA LYS A 90 0.71 4.58 4.62
C LYS A 90 1.09 3.84 3.33
N TYR A 91 2.36 3.50 3.15
CA TYR A 91 2.82 2.82 1.94
C TYR A 91 2.32 1.38 1.83
N ALA A 92 2.14 0.66 2.94
CA ALA A 92 1.52 -0.66 2.94
C ALA A 92 0.07 -0.62 2.42
N ARG A 93 -0.72 0.41 2.81
CA ARG A 93 -2.08 0.61 2.27
C ARG A 93 -2.09 0.89 0.78
N HIS A 94 -1.21 1.76 0.30
CA HIS A 94 -1.10 2.02 -1.14
C HIS A 94 -0.63 0.78 -1.92
N ALA A 95 0.30 0.01 -1.36
CA ALA A 95 0.76 -1.24 -1.92
C ALA A 95 -0.31 -2.35 -1.93
N GLN A 96 -1.50 -2.19 -1.34
CA GLN A 96 -2.61 -3.13 -1.58
C GLN A 96 -3.23 -2.95 -2.97
N LEU A 97 -3.18 -1.72 -3.50
CA LEU A 97 -3.89 -1.32 -4.72
C LEU A 97 -3.07 -1.58 -6.00
N GLY A 98 -1.75 -1.54 -5.91
CA GLY A 98 -0.90 -1.71 -7.09
C GLY A 98 0.49 -1.13 -6.92
N GLY A 99 0.99 -0.52 -7.99
CA GLY A 99 2.16 0.35 -7.92
C GLY A 99 1.87 1.61 -7.12
N ASN A 100 2.89 2.15 -6.46
CA ASN A 100 2.79 3.39 -5.73
C ASN A 100 3.07 4.57 -6.68
N PHE A 101 2.11 5.46 -6.82
CA PHE A 101 2.21 6.66 -7.65
C PHE A 101 1.92 7.91 -6.83
N GLU A 102 2.52 9.02 -7.23
CA GLU A 102 2.10 10.34 -6.80
C GLU A 102 0.86 10.77 -7.60
N LEU A 103 -0.16 11.25 -6.89
CA LEU A 103 -1.43 11.65 -7.48
C LEU A 103 -1.73 13.11 -7.12
N ASP A 104 -1.85 13.97 -8.14
CA ASP A 104 -2.36 15.32 -7.97
C ASP A 104 -3.89 15.31 -7.91
N ARG A 105 -4.42 15.76 -6.77
CA ARG A 105 -5.85 15.83 -6.50
C ARG A 105 -6.38 17.26 -6.48
N ALA A 106 -5.50 18.26 -6.49
CA ALA A 106 -5.87 19.67 -6.39
C ALA A 106 -6.45 20.17 -7.72
N THR A 107 -5.85 19.78 -8.85
CA THR A 107 -6.24 20.26 -10.18
C THR A 107 -7.71 19.97 -10.52
N LEU A 108 -8.21 18.77 -10.19
CA LEU A 108 -9.57 18.35 -10.50
C LEU A 108 -10.50 18.29 -9.27
N LYS A 109 -10.01 18.66 -8.08
CA LYS A 109 -10.71 18.49 -6.79
C LYS A 109 -11.19 17.04 -6.59
N SER A 110 -10.29 16.09 -6.79
CA SER A 110 -10.62 14.66 -6.86
C SER A 110 -11.05 14.08 -5.51
N ASP A 111 -12.20 13.40 -5.46
CA ASP A 111 -12.90 13.00 -4.23
C ASP A 111 -12.29 11.79 -3.49
N GLY A 112 -11.49 10.98 -4.18
CA GLY A 112 -10.80 9.79 -3.66
C GLY A 112 -11.53 8.48 -3.90
N VAL A 113 -12.59 8.49 -4.69
CA VAL A 113 -13.42 7.31 -4.96
C VAL A 113 -13.17 6.80 -6.37
N PHE A 114 -12.89 5.50 -6.50
CA PHE A 114 -12.65 4.88 -7.81
C PHE A 114 -13.85 5.01 -8.75
N ARG A 115 -13.56 5.16 -10.04
CA ARG A 115 -14.56 5.31 -11.11
C ARG A 115 -14.36 4.25 -12.17
N SER A 116 -15.45 3.79 -12.78
CA SER A 116 -15.39 2.83 -13.89
C SER A 116 -14.79 3.46 -15.16
N SER A 117 -14.05 2.63 -15.91
CA SER A 117 -13.50 3.03 -17.21
C SER A 117 -14.55 2.99 -18.31
N LEU A 118 -14.28 3.63 -19.44
CA LEU A 118 -15.16 3.59 -20.62
C LEU A 118 -15.43 2.15 -21.08
N ARG A 119 -14.43 1.26 -20.99
CA ARG A 119 -14.57 -0.16 -21.33
C ARG A 119 -15.66 -0.86 -20.51
N GLY A 120 -15.73 -0.60 -19.20
CA GLY A 120 -16.77 -1.18 -18.34
C GLY A 120 -18.16 -0.57 -18.55
N LYS A 121 -18.27 0.58 -19.21
CA LYS A 121 -19.55 1.26 -19.48
C LYS A 121 -20.18 0.90 -20.83
N ILE A 122 -19.38 0.36 -21.75
CA ILE A 122 -19.84 -0.01 -23.10
C ILE A 122 -20.35 -1.47 -23.15
N CYS A 123 -19.96 -2.30 -22.17
CA CYS A 123 -20.43 -3.68 -22.04
C CYS A 123 -21.84 -3.78 -21.44
#